data_AF-A0A494YRR2-F1
#
_entry.id   AF-A0A494YRR2-F1
#
_cell.length_a   1.000
_cell.length_b   1.000
_cell.length_c   1.000
_cell.angle_alpha   90.00
_cell.angle_beta   90.00
_cell.angle_gamma   90.00
#
_symmetry.space_group_name_H-M   'P 1'
#
loop_
_entity.id
_entity.type
_entity.pdbx_description
1 polymer ?
#
loop_
_entity_poly.entity_id
_entity_poly.type
_entity_poly.pdbx_seq_one_letter_code
_entity_poly.pdbx_strand_id
1 'polypeptide(L)'
;MRFRIINHNKIWAGKVLTFSLQSCNLLGCKTQPPLFEAYQWMPVSLDKEKVSNINLREMVLAGLYNNSQSMLDSSKYSGVNAIYTLSQEVRYISELPNWNNLCIQFYQSLEKIGTGGLGFRKIYHDFLIQANELLKSNLEDALLLILQLEKQYKSLSKLFFLAGKRKEKSYLADLREVLLTIWDIEKQMWQAIYQFTLKEKGI
;
A
#
# COMPACT_ATOMS: atom_id res chain seq x y z
N MET A 1 18.42 -0.38 2.37
CA MET A 1 18.32 -0.94 3.73
C MET A 1 18.26 -2.46 3.56
N ARG A 2 19.25 -3.22 4.03
CA ARG A 2 19.26 -4.70 3.96
C ARG A 2 18.96 -5.23 5.36
N PHE A 3 17.96 -6.09 5.52
CA PHE A 3 17.64 -6.70 6.80
C PHE A 3 17.93 -8.20 6.76
N ARG A 4 18.56 -8.69 7.83
CA ARG A 4 19.01 -10.07 8.05
C ARG A 4 18.09 -10.67 9.12
N ILE A 5 17.56 -11.88 8.90
CA ILE A 5 16.52 -12.49 9.74
C ILE A 5 17.13 -13.18 10.97
N ILE A 6 16.61 -12.87 12.17
CA ILE A 6 16.85 -13.62 13.42
C ILE A 6 15.50 -13.89 14.10
N ASN A 7 15.12 -15.16 14.13
CA ASN A 7 14.12 -15.90 14.93
C ASN A 7 12.82 -15.26 15.48
N HIS A 8 11.71 -15.85 15.00
CA HIS A 8 10.47 -16.34 15.64
C HIS A 8 9.80 -15.57 16.80
N ASN A 9 8.60 -15.00 16.53
CA ASN A 9 7.30 -15.29 17.20
C ASN A 9 6.29 -14.12 17.13
N LYS A 10 5.08 -14.33 16.54
CA LYS A 10 3.75 -13.64 16.74
C LYS A 10 3.02 -13.16 15.46
N ILE A 11 1.67 -13.27 15.50
CA ILE A 11 0.70 -13.19 14.40
C ILE A 11 -0.72 -12.98 15.01
N TRP A 12 -1.72 -12.35 14.34
CA TRP A 12 -3.18 -12.66 14.45
C TRP A 12 -4.04 -12.14 13.27
N ALA A 13 -5.19 -12.78 13.05
CA ALA A 13 -6.19 -12.55 12.00
C ALA A 13 -7.38 -11.67 12.47
N GLY A 14 -7.94 -10.88 11.55
CA GLY A 14 -9.23 -10.18 11.70
C GLY A 14 -9.22 -8.76 11.14
N LYS A 15 -9.92 -8.56 10.00
CA LYS A 15 -10.25 -7.28 9.31
C LYS A 15 -9.14 -6.22 9.26
N VAL A 16 -8.51 -6.12 8.07
CA VAL A 16 -7.65 -5.02 7.60
C VAL A 16 -6.79 -4.39 8.70
N LEU A 17 -5.79 -5.13 9.16
CA LEU A 17 -4.61 -4.52 9.77
C LEU A 17 -3.43 -4.83 8.86
N THR A 18 -3.03 -3.78 8.18
CA THR A 18 -1.86 -3.65 7.34
C THR A 18 -0.63 -4.26 8.00
N PHE A 19 -0.20 -5.41 7.49
CA PHE A 19 0.92 -6.25 7.95
C PHE A 19 2.32 -5.64 7.66
N SER A 20 2.47 -4.34 7.90
CA SER A 20 3.59 -3.56 7.33
C SER A 20 4.54 -2.97 8.39
N LEU A 21 4.19 -3.00 9.69
CA LEU A 21 5.05 -2.49 10.78
C LEU A 21 5.20 -3.44 11.98
N GLN A 22 4.27 -4.40 12.15
CA GLN A 22 4.27 -5.33 13.28
C GLN A 22 5.44 -6.33 13.27
N SER A 23 5.95 -6.70 12.09
CA SER A 23 7.02 -7.70 11.95
C SER A 23 8.42 -7.17 12.31
N CYS A 24 8.67 -5.86 12.13
CA CYS A 24 9.98 -5.26 12.32
C CYS A 24 10.40 -5.15 13.81
N ASN A 25 9.44 -4.96 14.72
CA ASN A 25 9.72 -4.97 16.17
C ASN A 25 9.91 -6.41 16.72
N LEU A 26 9.39 -7.43 16.03
CA LEU A 26 9.48 -8.83 16.43
C LEU A 26 10.82 -9.50 16.05
N LEU A 27 11.60 -8.92 15.14
CA LEU A 27 12.92 -9.41 14.69
C LEU A 27 14.11 -8.83 15.48
N GLY A 28 13.86 -8.15 16.60
CA GLY A 28 14.93 -7.62 17.47
C GLY A 28 15.71 -6.43 16.88
N CYS A 29 15.13 -5.68 15.94
CA CYS A 29 15.75 -4.46 15.42
C CYS A 29 15.91 -3.41 16.54
N LYS A 30 17.17 -3.07 16.89
CA LYS A 30 17.54 -2.16 17.99
C LYS A 30 17.27 -0.67 17.74
N THR A 31 16.78 -0.29 16.55
CA THR A 31 16.53 1.10 16.22
C THR A 31 15.03 1.36 16.30
N GLN A 32 14.62 2.22 17.25
CA GLN A 32 13.25 2.75 17.26
C GLN A 32 12.91 3.30 15.88
N PRO A 33 11.81 2.85 15.24
CA PRO A 33 11.37 3.47 14.01
C PRO A 33 10.99 4.93 14.30
N PRO A 34 11.29 5.87 13.40
CA PRO A 34 10.98 7.28 13.59
C PRO A 34 9.48 7.47 13.38
N LEU A 35 8.69 7.24 14.41
CA LEU A 35 7.25 7.37 14.37
C LEU A 35 6.80 8.22 15.57
N PHE A 36 6.75 9.53 15.27
CA PHE A 36 6.36 10.68 16.07
C PHE A 36 4.88 10.68 16.51
N GLU A 37 4.66 11.05 17.78
CA GLU A 37 3.37 11.34 18.41
C GLU A 37 2.53 12.35 17.60
N ALA A 38 1.53 11.85 16.87
CA ALA A 38 0.27 12.50 16.46
C ALA A 38 -0.31 11.73 15.27
N TYR A 39 -1.20 10.76 15.52
CA TYR A 39 -1.94 9.97 14.51
C TYR A 39 -1.18 8.83 13.81
N GLN A 40 -0.44 8.00 14.57
CA GLN A 40 0.29 6.85 14.03
C GLN A 40 -0.19 5.50 14.57
N TRP A 41 -0.17 4.52 13.68
CA TRP A 41 -0.56 3.12 13.89
C TRP A 41 0.20 2.49 15.05
N MET A 42 -0.52 2.22 16.13
CA MET A 42 0.00 1.68 17.39
C MET A 42 0.21 0.16 17.30
N PRO A 43 1.28 -0.42 17.86
CA PRO A 43 1.41 -1.87 17.97
C PRO A 43 0.41 -2.42 19.00
N VAL A 44 -0.44 -3.37 18.57
CA VAL A 44 -1.25 -4.17 19.48
C VAL A 44 -0.33 -5.15 20.20
N SER A 45 -0.31 -5.10 21.54
CA SER A 45 0.45 -6.04 22.38
C SER A 45 -0.12 -7.45 22.24
N LEU A 46 0.63 -8.35 21.61
CA LEU A 46 0.23 -9.75 21.47
C LEU A 46 0.72 -10.58 22.65
N ASP A 47 -0.14 -11.49 23.14
CA ASP A 47 0.11 -12.35 24.29
C ASP A 47 1.12 -13.49 23.97
N LYS A 48 1.93 -13.92 24.94
CA LYS A 48 3.08 -14.84 24.70
C LYS A 48 2.69 -16.31 24.58
N GLU A 49 1.61 -16.75 25.21
CA GLU A 49 1.22 -18.17 25.25
C GLU A 49 0.53 -18.68 23.98
N LYS A 50 -0.09 -17.80 23.18
CA LYS A 50 -0.79 -18.16 21.94
C LYS A 50 0.12 -18.44 20.74
N VAL A 51 1.44 -18.33 20.89
CA VAL A 51 2.38 -18.25 19.76
C VAL A 51 2.99 -19.59 19.35
N SER A 52 3.00 -20.57 20.26
CA SER A 52 3.65 -21.87 20.06
C SER A 52 3.00 -22.76 18.98
N ASN A 53 1.79 -22.45 18.53
CA ASN A 53 1.02 -23.22 17.55
C ASN A 53 0.73 -22.48 16.23
N ILE A 54 1.48 -21.44 15.89
CA ILE A 54 1.18 -20.59 14.73
C ILE A 54 1.92 -21.06 13.47
N ASN A 55 1.16 -21.36 12.41
CA ASN A 55 1.71 -21.58 11.07
C ASN A 55 1.91 -20.24 10.34
N LEU A 56 3.14 -19.72 10.35
CA LEU A 56 3.52 -18.45 9.71
C LEU A 56 3.21 -18.43 8.20
N ARG A 57 3.36 -19.57 7.52
CA ARG A 57 3.07 -19.71 6.09
C ARG A 57 1.60 -19.47 5.78
N GLU A 58 0.72 -20.16 6.50
CA GLU A 58 -0.74 -20.03 6.34
C GLU A 58 -1.21 -18.60 6.63
N MET A 59 -0.59 -17.96 7.61
CA MET A 59 -0.89 -16.61 8.03
C MET A 59 -0.53 -15.55 6.98
N VAL A 60 0.64 -15.68 6.36
CA VAL A 60 1.04 -14.81 5.24
C VAL A 60 0.12 -15.06 4.04
N LEU A 61 -0.19 -16.32 3.70
CA LEU A 61 -1.12 -16.64 2.62
C LEU A 61 -2.54 -16.10 2.86
N ALA A 62 -3.04 -16.20 4.09
CA ALA A 62 -4.32 -15.63 4.48
C ALA A 62 -4.30 -14.10 4.38
N GLY A 63 -3.22 -13.46 4.81
CA GLY A 63 -3.03 -12.01 4.68
C GLY A 63 -3.05 -11.55 3.22
N LEU A 64 -2.26 -12.20 2.35
CA LEU A 64 -2.24 -11.91 0.92
C LEU A 64 -3.62 -12.08 0.27
N TYR A 65 -4.32 -13.17 0.59
CA TYR A 65 -5.67 -13.45 0.07
C TYR A 65 -6.67 -12.40 0.53
N ASN A 66 -6.72 -12.11 1.83
CA ASN A 66 -7.68 -11.16 2.39
C ASN A 66 -7.44 -9.73 1.87
N ASN A 67 -6.17 -9.32 1.77
CA ASN A 67 -5.81 -8.01 1.24
C ASN A 67 -6.18 -7.88 -0.23
N SER A 68 -5.82 -8.86 -1.05
CA SER A 68 -6.17 -8.84 -2.48
C SER A 68 -7.67 -8.88 -2.71
N GLN A 69 -8.41 -9.71 -1.98
CA GLN A 69 -9.86 -9.72 -2.01
C GLN A 69 -10.44 -8.36 -1.60
N SER A 70 -10.02 -7.77 -0.48
CA SER A 70 -10.52 -6.47 -0.02
C SER A 70 -10.20 -5.33 -0.98
N MET A 71 -9.10 -5.41 -1.71
CA MET A 71 -8.71 -4.38 -2.68
C MET A 71 -9.47 -4.52 -3.99
N LEU A 72 -9.78 -5.75 -4.42
CA LEU A 72 -10.50 -6.05 -5.65
C LEU A 72 -12.02 -5.93 -5.48
N ASP A 73 -12.57 -6.49 -4.40
CA ASP A 73 -13.97 -6.35 -3.99
C ASP A 73 -14.16 -5.04 -3.21
N SER A 74 -14.00 -3.94 -3.93
CA SER A 74 -13.95 -2.61 -3.36
C SER A 74 -15.14 -1.75 -3.78
N SER A 75 -15.56 -0.85 -2.88
CA SER A 75 -16.61 0.12 -3.16
C SER A 75 -16.10 1.28 -4.03
N LYS A 76 -16.99 2.17 -4.46
CA LYS A 76 -16.63 3.42 -5.15
C LYS A 76 -15.53 4.22 -4.41
N TYR A 77 -15.46 4.12 -3.08
CA TYR A 77 -14.59 4.94 -2.23
C TYR A 77 -13.53 4.14 -1.47
N SER A 78 -13.30 2.87 -1.82
CA SER A 78 -12.24 2.04 -1.25
C SER A 78 -11.47 1.27 -2.32
N GLY A 79 -10.34 0.67 -1.94
CA GLY A 79 -9.55 -0.22 -2.79
C GLY A 79 -9.18 0.38 -4.15
N VAL A 80 -9.17 -0.46 -5.18
CA VAL A 80 -8.82 -0.04 -6.55
C VAL A 80 -9.90 0.85 -7.18
N ASN A 81 -11.16 0.66 -6.79
CA ASN A 81 -12.28 1.43 -7.36
C ASN A 81 -12.29 2.90 -6.91
N ALA A 82 -11.72 3.22 -5.75
CA ALA A 82 -11.46 4.61 -5.34
C ALA A 82 -10.53 5.35 -6.31
N ILE A 83 -9.50 4.66 -6.82
CA ILE A 83 -8.52 5.24 -7.75
C ILE A 83 -9.21 5.56 -9.09
N TYR A 84 -10.00 4.61 -9.59
CA TYR A 84 -10.79 4.81 -10.80
C TYR A 84 -11.79 5.95 -10.64
N THR A 85 -12.52 5.98 -9.54
CA THR A 85 -13.46 7.06 -9.22
C THR A 85 -12.78 8.42 -9.23
N LEU A 86 -11.64 8.53 -8.53
CA LEU A 86 -10.86 9.75 -8.50
C LEU A 86 -10.42 10.16 -9.92
N SER A 87 -10.05 9.21 -10.79
CA SER A 87 -9.70 9.50 -12.19
C SER A 87 -10.83 10.16 -12.99
N GLN A 88 -12.09 9.88 -12.66
CA GLN A 88 -13.26 10.49 -13.32
C GLN A 88 -13.60 11.86 -12.71
N GLU A 89 -13.37 12.02 -11.41
CA GLU A 89 -13.74 13.22 -10.65
C GLU A 89 -12.63 14.29 -10.69
N VAL A 90 -11.37 13.93 -10.99
CA VAL A 90 -10.21 14.83 -10.95
C VAL A 90 -10.35 16.06 -11.85
N ARG A 91 -11.13 15.98 -12.93
CA ARG A 91 -11.40 17.10 -13.84
C ARG A 91 -12.07 18.30 -13.15
N TYR A 92 -12.91 18.01 -12.14
CA TYR A 92 -13.65 19.04 -11.41
C TYR A 92 -12.79 19.79 -10.40
N ILE A 93 -11.59 19.29 -10.08
CA ILE A 93 -10.67 19.98 -9.15
C ILE A 93 -10.46 21.42 -9.59
N SER A 94 -10.30 21.65 -10.89
CA SER A 94 -10.00 22.98 -11.44
C SER A 94 -11.13 24.01 -11.29
N GLU A 95 -12.34 23.55 -11.00
CA GLU A 95 -13.54 24.38 -10.83
C GLU A 95 -13.75 24.81 -9.37
N LEU A 96 -13.03 24.18 -8.43
CA LEU A 96 -13.18 24.46 -7.00
C LEU A 96 -12.55 25.82 -6.62
N PRO A 97 -13.16 26.58 -5.68
CA PRO A 97 -12.69 27.91 -5.28
C PRO A 97 -11.28 27.90 -4.65
N ASN A 98 -10.80 26.76 -4.14
CA ASN A 98 -9.49 26.58 -3.51
C ASN A 98 -8.68 25.44 -4.15
N TRP A 99 -8.85 25.20 -5.44
CA TRP A 99 -8.26 24.07 -6.17
C TRP A 99 -6.74 23.92 -5.98
N ASN A 100 -6.00 25.03 -5.92
CA ASN A 100 -4.56 25.02 -5.78
C ASN A 100 -4.13 24.55 -4.38
N ASN A 101 -4.86 24.95 -3.33
CA ASN A 101 -4.62 24.49 -1.97
C ASN A 101 -4.98 23.01 -1.83
N LEU A 102 -6.07 22.57 -2.47
CA LEU A 102 -6.44 21.16 -2.53
C LEU A 102 -5.34 20.32 -3.20
N CYS A 103 -4.71 20.82 -4.28
CA CYS A 103 -3.57 20.14 -4.91
C CYS A 103 -2.36 20.00 -3.95
N ILE A 104 -2.07 21.04 -3.15
CA ILE A 104 -1.02 20.94 -2.13
C ILE A 104 -1.37 19.90 -1.06
N GLN A 105 -2.64 19.83 -0.62
CA GLN A 105 -3.10 18.82 0.33
C GLN A 105 -2.94 17.40 -0.23
N PHE A 106 -3.34 17.16 -1.49
CA PHE A 106 -3.12 15.88 -2.16
C PHE A 106 -1.65 15.49 -2.21
N TYR A 107 -0.77 16.43 -2.61
CA TYR A 107 0.68 16.20 -2.57
C TYR A 107 1.17 15.80 -1.17
N GLN A 108 0.73 16.51 -0.13
CA GLN A 108 1.09 16.19 1.25
C GLN A 108 0.59 14.81 1.68
N SER A 109 -0.64 14.44 1.35
CA SER A 109 -1.19 13.12 1.62
C SER A 109 -0.40 12.01 0.92
N LEU A 110 -0.01 12.22 -0.34
CA LEU A 110 0.74 11.25 -1.14
C LEU A 110 2.18 11.05 -0.64
N GLU A 111 2.90 12.13 -0.32
CA GLU A 111 4.35 12.07 -0.06
C GLU A 111 4.74 12.20 1.42
N LYS A 112 4.05 13.06 2.19
CA LYS A 112 4.48 13.42 3.56
C LYS A 112 3.75 12.64 4.64
N ILE A 113 2.43 12.56 4.53
CA ILE A 113 1.57 11.87 5.50
C ILE A 113 1.59 10.37 5.21
N GLY A 114 1.83 9.97 3.95
CA GLY A 114 1.91 8.58 3.53
C GLY A 114 0.55 7.87 3.45
N THR A 115 -0.54 8.57 3.75
CA THR A 115 -1.92 8.06 3.70
C THR A 115 -2.52 8.05 2.29
N GLY A 116 -1.91 8.77 1.34
CA GLY A 116 -2.40 8.91 -0.04
C GLY A 116 -1.98 7.79 -1.01
N GLY A 117 -1.17 6.82 -0.59
CA GLY A 117 -0.87 5.63 -1.38
C GLY A 117 0.61 5.25 -1.44
N LEU A 118 1.52 6.17 -1.79
CA LEU A 118 2.94 5.82 -2.03
C LEU A 118 3.63 5.21 -0.81
N GLY A 119 3.42 5.78 0.37
CA GLY A 119 3.95 5.25 1.62
C GLY A 119 3.50 3.82 1.86
N PHE A 120 2.20 3.55 1.71
CA PHE A 120 1.65 2.20 1.85
C PHE A 120 2.25 1.20 0.84
N ARG A 121 2.38 1.58 -0.43
CA ARG A 121 2.91 0.67 -1.47
C ARG A 121 4.36 0.30 -1.20
N LYS A 122 5.19 1.23 -0.69
CA LYS A 122 6.56 0.90 -0.28
C LYS A 122 6.62 -0.15 0.82
N ILE A 123 5.80 0.02 1.86
CA ILE A 123 5.81 -0.95 2.96
C ILE A 123 5.21 -2.29 2.52
N TYR A 124 4.21 -2.26 1.63
CA TYR A 124 3.65 -3.47 1.04
C TYR A 124 4.65 -4.19 0.12
N HIS A 125 5.50 -3.44 -0.59
CA HIS A 125 6.59 -3.98 -1.40
C HIS A 125 7.60 -4.74 -0.52
N ASP A 126 8.04 -4.14 0.59
CA ASP A 126 8.92 -4.82 1.56
C ASP A 126 8.27 -6.08 2.15
N PHE A 127 6.95 -6.05 2.39
CA PHE A 127 6.19 -7.22 2.80
C PHE A 127 6.14 -8.31 1.72
N LEU A 128 5.92 -7.95 0.46
CA LEU A 128 5.90 -8.91 -0.65
C LEU A 128 7.25 -9.59 -0.84
N ILE A 129 8.37 -8.88 -0.66
CA ILE A 129 9.72 -9.48 -0.70
C ILE A 129 9.84 -10.57 0.38
N GLN A 130 9.48 -10.23 1.62
CA GLN A 130 9.54 -11.17 2.75
C GLN A 130 8.59 -12.36 2.56
N ALA A 131 7.39 -12.11 2.03
CA ALA A 131 6.44 -13.16 1.71
C ALA A 131 6.98 -14.09 0.63
N ASN A 132 7.62 -13.55 -0.40
CA ASN A 132 8.20 -14.33 -1.49
C ASN A 132 9.31 -15.27 -0.99
N GLU A 133 10.20 -14.76 -0.13
CA GLU A 133 11.27 -15.55 0.50
C GLU A 133 10.70 -16.66 1.39
N LEU A 134 9.70 -16.33 2.23
CA LEU A 134 9.08 -17.26 3.17
C LEU A 134 8.33 -18.39 2.45
N LEU A 135 7.52 -18.04 1.45
CA LEU A 135 6.66 -18.99 0.74
C LEU A 135 7.44 -19.80 -0.31
N LYS A 136 8.69 -19.40 -0.64
CA LYS A 136 9.46 -19.91 -1.78
C LYS A 136 8.63 -19.89 -3.06
N SER A 137 7.90 -18.79 -3.24
CA SER A 137 6.91 -18.60 -4.29
C SER A 137 7.46 -17.80 -5.47
N ASN A 138 6.64 -17.62 -6.50
CA ASN A 138 6.90 -16.69 -7.58
C ASN A 138 5.92 -15.49 -7.52
N LEU A 139 6.17 -14.55 -6.61
CA LEU A 139 5.49 -13.25 -6.55
C LEU A 139 6.19 -12.18 -7.42
N GLU A 140 7.07 -12.58 -8.35
CA GLU A 140 7.91 -11.66 -9.13
C GLU A 140 7.09 -10.66 -9.94
N ASP A 141 5.97 -11.10 -10.54
CA ASP A 141 5.07 -10.22 -11.29
C ASP A 141 4.48 -9.12 -10.40
N ALA A 142 4.02 -9.48 -9.19
CA ALA A 142 3.48 -8.52 -8.24
C ALA A 142 4.56 -7.54 -7.74
N LEU A 143 5.81 -8.02 -7.55
CA LEU A 143 6.96 -7.20 -7.18
C LEU A 143 7.35 -6.22 -8.30
N LEU A 144 7.27 -6.63 -9.56
CA LEU A 144 7.53 -5.74 -10.69
C LEU A 144 6.45 -4.65 -10.79
N LEU A 145 5.18 -5.03 -10.65
CA LEU A 145 4.05 -4.11 -10.74
C LEU A 145 4.08 -3.07 -9.60
N ILE A 146 4.45 -3.45 -8.37
CA ILE A 146 4.51 -2.48 -7.27
C ILE A 146 5.62 -1.44 -7.47
N LEU A 147 6.75 -1.82 -8.07
CA LEU A 147 7.79 -0.87 -8.46
C LEU A 147 7.30 0.12 -9.53
N GLN A 148 6.50 -0.36 -10.48
CA GLN A 148 5.87 0.52 -11.47
C GLN A 148 4.87 1.48 -10.82
N LEU A 149 4.07 1.01 -9.85
CA LEU A 149 3.17 1.86 -9.06
C LEU A 149 3.92 2.96 -8.34
N GLU A 150 5.04 2.66 -7.68
CA GLU A 150 5.84 3.67 -6.99
C GLU A 150 6.26 4.81 -7.92
N LYS A 151 6.61 4.49 -9.18
CA LYS A 151 6.96 5.50 -10.19
C LYS A 151 5.76 6.37 -10.53
N GLN A 152 4.58 5.78 -10.75
CA GLN A 152 3.38 6.52 -11.10
C GLN A 152 2.87 7.40 -9.97
N TYR A 153 2.91 6.91 -8.73
CA TYR A 153 2.55 7.70 -7.56
C TYR A 153 3.47 8.91 -7.36
N LYS A 154 4.78 8.79 -7.65
CA LYS A 154 5.71 9.93 -7.67
C LYS A 154 5.40 10.94 -8.78
N SER A 155 4.99 10.46 -9.95
CA SER A 155 4.54 11.36 -11.03
C SER A 155 3.28 12.11 -10.63
N LEU A 156 2.30 11.40 -10.04
CA LEU A 156 1.06 11.98 -9.55
C LEU A 156 1.31 13.05 -8.48
N SER A 157 2.17 12.75 -7.50
CA SER A 157 2.50 13.69 -6.43
C SER A 157 3.21 14.94 -6.98
N LYS A 158 4.10 14.77 -7.96
CA LYS A 158 4.77 15.88 -8.65
C LYS A 158 3.78 16.78 -9.39
N LEU A 159 2.80 16.20 -10.11
CA LEU A 159 1.77 16.97 -10.82
C LEU A 159 0.94 17.82 -9.84
N PHE A 160 0.45 17.22 -8.75
CA PHE A 160 -0.26 17.96 -7.71
C PHE A 160 0.58 19.06 -7.07
N PHE A 161 1.86 18.79 -6.80
CA PHE A 161 2.77 19.79 -6.27
C PHE A 161 2.94 20.97 -7.22
N LEU A 162 3.21 20.71 -8.50
CA LEU A 162 3.41 21.75 -9.52
C LEU A 162 2.13 22.56 -9.73
N ALA A 163 0.97 21.89 -9.88
CA ALA A 163 -0.33 22.53 -10.02
C ALA A 163 -0.64 23.46 -8.85
N GLY A 164 -0.47 22.99 -7.62
CA GLY A 164 -0.74 23.77 -6.42
C GLY A 164 0.26 24.90 -6.17
N LYS A 165 1.56 24.63 -6.36
CA LYS A 165 2.64 25.59 -6.05
C LYS A 165 2.77 26.69 -7.09
N ARG A 166 2.63 26.34 -8.39
CA ARG A 166 2.69 27.30 -9.51
C ARG A 166 1.34 27.94 -9.81
N LYS A 167 0.25 27.41 -9.23
CA LYS A 167 -1.13 27.83 -9.51
C LYS A 167 -1.47 27.75 -11.01
N GLU A 168 -0.91 26.74 -11.68
CA GLU A 168 -1.09 26.52 -13.11
C GLU A 168 -1.94 25.26 -13.34
N LYS A 169 -3.08 25.43 -14.02
CA LYS A 169 -4.05 24.34 -14.26
C LYS A 169 -3.62 23.36 -15.35
N SER A 170 -2.63 23.70 -16.17
CA SER A 170 -2.08 22.83 -17.23
C SER A 170 -1.63 21.48 -16.67
N TYR A 171 -0.99 21.48 -15.49
CA TYR A 171 -0.56 20.28 -14.78
C TYR A 171 -1.70 19.36 -14.32
N LEU A 172 -2.95 19.82 -14.35
CA LEU A 172 -4.13 19.00 -14.02
C LEU A 172 -4.60 18.14 -15.20
N ALA A 173 -4.22 18.50 -16.44
CA ALA A 173 -4.65 17.79 -17.64
C ALA A 173 -4.22 16.31 -17.63
N ASP A 174 -2.99 16.05 -17.18
CA ASP A 174 -2.38 14.72 -17.19
C ASP A 174 -2.81 13.85 -15.99
N LEU A 175 -3.45 14.42 -14.97
CA LEU A 175 -3.78 13.70 -13.74
C LEU A 175 -4.68 12.50 -14.01
N ARG A 176 -5.66 12.65 -14.91
CA ARG A 176 -6.59 11.57 -15.26
C ARG A 176 -5.85 10.37 -15.85
N GLU A 177 -4.93 10.61 -16.77
CA GLU A 177 -4.17 9.54 -17.43
C GLU A 177 -3.29 8.82 -16.41
N VAL A 178 -2.57 9.57 -15.57
CA VAL A 178 -1.73 8.98 -14.51
C VAL A 178 -2.57 8.16 -13.53
N LEU A 179 -3.75 8.65 -13.13
CA LEU A 179 -4.66 7.91 -12.23
C LEU A 179 -5.21 6.64 -12.88
N LEU A 180 -5.53 6.67 -14.18
CA LEU A 180 -5.96 5.47 -14.92
C LEU A 180 -4.84 4.43 -15.02
N THR A 181 -3.60 4.88 -15.27
CA THR A 181 -2.43 3.99 -15.25
C THR A 181 -2.20 3.39 -13.87
N ILE A 182 -2.30 4.18 -12.80
CA ILE A 182 -2.20 3.65 -11.42
C ILE A 182 -3.29 2.62 -11.16
N TRP A 183 -4.54 2.92 -11.53
CA TRP A 183 -5.66 2.00 -11.36
C TRP A 183 -5.42 0.66 -12.06
N ASP A 184 -4.99 0.69 -13.32
CA ASP A 184 -4.74 -0.51 -14.11
C ASP A 184 -3.61 -1.37 -13.51
N ILE A 185 -2.45 -0.77 -13.26
CA ILE A 185 -1.30 -1.48 -12.65
C ILE A 185 -1.68 -2.04 -11.28
N GLU A 186 -2.38 -1.26 -10.46
CA GLU A 186 -2.72 -1.68 -9.10
C GLU A 186 -3.74 -2.81 -9.11
N LYS A 187 -4.72 -2.75 -10.01
CA LYS A 187 -5.66 -3.85 -10.23
C LYS A 187 -4.94 -5.13 -10.67
N GLN A 188 -4.02 -5.04 -11.64
CA GLN A 188 -3.23 -6.18 -12.10
C GLN A 188 -2.38 -6.79 -10.98
N MET A 189 -1.75 -5.95 -10.17
CA MET A 189 -0.94 -6.39 -9.02
C MET A 189 -1.79 -7.18 -8.02
N TRP A 190 -2.95 -6.64 -7.63
CA TRP A 190 -3.85 -7.32 -6.69
C TRP A 190 -4.44 -8.61 -7.28
N GLN A 191 -4.73 -8.64 -8.59
CA GLN A 191 -5.16 -9.85 -9.28
C GLN A 191 -4.06 -10.92 -9.27
N ALA A 192 -2.81 -10.56 -9.56
CA ALA A 192 -1.68 -11.50 -9.51
C ALA A 192 -1.52 -12.11 -8.11
N ILE A 193 -1.60 -11.29 -7.06
CA ILE A 193 -1.56 -11.76 -5.67
C ILE A 193 -2.74 -12.69 -5.37
N TYR A 194 -3.96 -12.31 -5.79
CA TYR A 194 -5.15 -13.12 -5.56
C TYR A 194 -5.04 -14.50 -6.21
N GLN A 195 -4.67 -14.56 -7.49
CA GLN A 195 -4.50 -15.81 -8.24
C GLN A 195 -3.41 -16.69 -7.64
N PHE A 196 -2.29 -16.09 -7.24
CA PHE A 196 -1.26 -16.80 -6.49
C PHE A 196 -1.83 -17.44 -5.22
N THR A 197 -2.61 -16.70 -4.43
CA THR A 197 -3.17 -17.25 -3.20
C THR A 197 -4.25 -18.31 -3.39
N LEU A 198 -5.03 -18.26 -4.49
CA LEU A 198 -5.97 -19.32 -4.85
C LEU A 198 -5.23 -20.62 -5.15
N LYS A 199 -4.19 -20.54 -6.01
CA LYS A 199 -3.34 -21.68 -6.35
C LYS A 199 -2.70 -22.32 -5.11
N GLU A 200 -2.14 -21.51 -4.21
CA GLU A 200 -1.50 -22.00 -2.99
C GLU A 200 -2.46 -22.61 -1.96
N LYS A 201 -3.75 -22.23 -2.02
CA LYS A 201 -4.81 -22.80 -1.17
C LYS A 201 -5.52 -24.00 -1.81
N GLY A 202 -5.29 -24.25 -3.10
CA GLY A 202 -5.99 -25.31 -3.85
C GLY A 202 -7.48 -24.99 -4.09
N ILE A 203 -7.83 -23.70 -4.25
CA ILE A 203 -9.19 -23.20 -4.53
C ILE A 203 -9.27 -22.73 -5.98
#